data_AF-A0A7X3VD34-F1
#
_entry.id   AF-A0A7X3VD34-F1
#
_cell.length_a   1.000
_cell.length_b   1.000
_cell.length_c   1.000
_cell.angle_alpha   90.00
_cell.angle_beta   90.00
_cell.angle_gamma   90.00
#
_symmetry.space_group_name_H-M   'P 1'
#
loop_
_entity.id
_entity.type
_entity.pdbx_description
1 polymer ?
#
loop_
_entity_poly.entity_id
_entity_poly.type
_entity_poly.pdbx_seq_one_letter_code
_entity_poly.pdbx_strand_id
1 'polypeptide(L)'
;KCRIVSDDQIQDIWSRILAGEANNPGSFSRKTVNLLADFDRETAQLFGTLCRFGWTIDGAFVPLVFDDAEDIYREYEMNTITLSHLEAIGLAKSNGILGFSISSTSGSYVAAYGGDTVHLTLAESKRNKLDIGQVLLTPSGLQLSSIVEREPVTGFFEFVYDKWVNEALISPRAG
;
A
#
# COMPACT_ATOMS: atom_id res chain seq x y z
N LYS A 1 8.03 8.55 31.53
CA LYS A 1 9.46 8.47 31.15
C LYS A 1 9.49 8.20 29.66
N CYS A 2 9.83 9.22 28.86
CA CYS A 2 9.77 9.21 27.39
C CYS A 2 11.18 9.44 26.87
N ARG A 3 11.75 8.45 26.17
CA ARG A 3 13.08 8.38 25.50
C ARG A 3 13.45 6.89 25.50
N ILE A 4 13.60 6.18 24.39
CA ILE A 4 14.35 6.49 23.17
C ILE A 4 13.67 5.71 22.02
N VAL A 5 13.10 6.42 21.07
CA VAL A 5 12.88 5.89 19.71
C VAL A 5 14.01 6.52 18.91
N SER A 6 14.87 5.76 18.20
CA SER A 6 16.01 6.44 17.56
C SER A 6 15.49 7.45 16.54
N ASP A 7 15.83 8.71 16.80
CA ASP A 7 15.07 9.87 16.35
C ASP A 7 15.08 10.04 14.82
N ASP A 8 16.09 9.52 14.13
CA ASP A 8 16.42 9.89 12.75
C ASP A 8 15.34 9.54 11.70
N GLN A 9 14.73 8.35 11.74
CA GLN A 9 13.70 7.95 10.76
C GLN A 9 12.39 8.71 10.97
N ILE A 10 12.01 8.91 12.22
CA ILE A 10 10.82 9.69 12.58
C ILE A 10 11.09 11.17 12.26
N GLN A 11 12.28 11.69 12.57
CA GLN A 11 12.71 13.04 12.21
C GLN A 11 12.70 13.25 10.70
N ASP A 12 13.12 12.26 9.89
CA ASP A 12 13.02 12.34 8.44
C ASP A 12 11.56 12.47 7.99
N ILE A 13 10.67 11.60 8.49
CA ILE A 13 9.23 11.69 8.21
C ILE A 13 8.67 13.07 8.63
N TRP A 14 8.99 13.54 9.84
CA TRP A 14 8.60 14.88 10.31
C TRP A 14 9.12 15.98 9.41
N SER A 15 10.38 15.89 8.97
CA SER A 15 11.00 16.90 8.10
C SER A 15 10.29 16.97 6.76
N ARG A 16 9.94 15.82 6.16
CA ARG A 16 9.20 15.75 4.90
C ARG A 16 7.78 16.30 5.03
N ILE A 17 7.10 16.04 6.15
CA ILE A 17 5.76 16.55 6.42
C ILE A 17 5.78 18.06 6.63
N LEU A 18 6.69 18.57 7.46
CA LEU A 18 6.86 20.00 7.70
C LEU A 18 7.24 20.73 6.41
N ALA A 19 8.13 20.16 5.61
CA ALA A 19 8.48 20.70 4.30
C ALA A 19 7.27 20.70 3.35
N GLY A 20 6.48 19.63 3.35
CA GLY A 20 5.24 19.53 2.56
C GLY A 20 4.21 20.59 2.94
N GLU A 21 3.94 20.76 4.25
CA GLU A 21 3.05 21.81 4.75
C GLU A 21 3.58 23.23 4.49
N ALA A 22 4.89 23.45 4.61
CA ALA A 22 5.51 24.75 4.35
C ALA A 22 5.45 25.13 2.87
N ASN A 23 5.68 24.17 1.97
CA ASN A 23 5.69 24.39 0.53
C ASN A 23 4.27 24.42 -0.06
N ASN A 24 3.35 23.61 0.49
CA ASN A 24 1.98 23.48 0.03
C ASN A 24 1.04 23.26 1.23
N PRO A 25 0.54 24.34 1.86
CA PRO A 25 -0.31 24.26 3.04
C PRO A 25 -1.54 23.35 2.82
N GLY A 26 -1.78 22.43 3.75
CA GLY A 26 -2.90 21.49 3.68
C GLY A 26 -2.61 20.19 2.92
N SER A 27 -1.35 19.92 2.55
CA SER A 27 -0.90 18.64 2.00
C SER A 27 -1.13 17.48 2.99
N PHE A 28 -1.07 17.77 4.28
CA PHE A 28 -1.29 16.87 5.40
C PHE A 28 -2.43 17.39 6.27
N SER A 29 -3.41 16.52 6.55
CA SER A 29 -4.48 16.88 7.47
C SER A 29 -3.97 16.98 8.91
N ARG A 30 -4.61 17.78 9.75
CA ARG A 30 -4.32 17.83 11.20
C ARG A 30 -4.39 16.43 11.83
N LYS A 31 -5.30 15.58 11.37
CA LYS A 31 -5.41 14.19 11.82
C LYS A 31 -4.13 13.41 11.50
N THR A 32 -3.60 13.55 10.29
CA THR A 32 -2.34 12.91 9.87
C THR A 32 -1.15 13.41 10.68
N VAL A 33 -1.05 14.72 10.92
CA VAL A 33 0.02 15.29 11.75
C VAL A 33 -0.06 14.79 13.19
N ASN A 34 -1.26 14.72 13.77
CA ASN A 34 -1.44 14.22 15.13
C ASN A 34 -1.08 12.74 15.27
N LEU A 35 -1.34 11.95 14.23
CA LEU A 35 -1.08 10.50 14.21
C LEU A 35 0.42 10.18 14.27
N LEU A 36 1.29 11.10 13.82
CA LEU A 36 2.74 10.98 13.98
C LEU A 36 3.21 11.03 15.43
N ALA A 37 2.41 11.57 16.35
CA ALA A 37 2.76 11.56 17.77
C ALA A 37 2.73 10.13 18.35
N ASP A 38 1.96 9.24 17.73
CA ASP A 38 1.83 7.83 18.10
C ASP A 38 2.76 6.92 17.28
N PHE A 39 3.54 7.48 16.34
CA PHE A 39 4.53 6.72 15.56
C PHE A 39 5.75 6.41 16.41
N ASP A 40 6.02 5.13 16.57
CA ASP A 40 7.35 4.64 16.92
C ASP A 40 8.10 4.16 15.67
N ARG A 41 9.36 3.76 15.90
CA ARG A 41 10.26 3.27 14.84
C ARG A 41 9.68 2.06 14.14
N GLU A 42 9.12 1.14 14.91
CA GLU A 42 8.56 -0.10 14.40
C GLU A 42 7.38 0.20 13.47
N THR A 43 6.46 1.06 13.88
CA THR A 43 5.33 1.52 13.07
C THR A 43 5.78 2.17 11.77
N ALA A 44 6.78 3.06 11.82
CA ALA A 44 7.33 3.70 10.63
C ALA A 44 7.95 2.67 9.66
N GLN A 45 8.67 1.68 10.19
CA GLN A 45 9.28 0.61 9.40
C GLN A 45 8.24 -0.31 8.78
N LEU A 46 7.27 -0.79 9.56
CA LEU A 46 6.19 -1.65 9.08
C LEU A 46 5.34 -0.95 8.02
N PHE A 47 5.01 0.32 8.22
CA PHE A 47 4.29 1.10 7.23
C PHE A 47 5.11 1.33 5.96
N GLY A 48 6.41 1.61 6.11
CA GLY A 48 7.35 1.70 4.99
C GLY A 48 7.37 0.42 4.17
N THR A 49 7.49 -0.73 4.83
CA THR A 49 7.46 -2.05 4.19
C THR A 49 6.14 -2.32 3.48
N LEU A 50 4.98 -2.02 4.10
CA LEU A 50 3.69 -2.13 3.44
C LEU A 50 3.63 -1.32 2.14
N CYS A 51 4.19 -0.10 2.12
CA CYS A 51 4.21 0.75 0.93
C CYS A 51 5.05 0.17 -0.22
N ARG A 52 5.99 -0.74 0.04
CA ARG A 52 6.79 -1.42 -1.00
C ARG A 52 5.95 -2.42 -1.81
N PHE A 53 4.84 -2.89 -1.27
CA PHE A 53 3.83 -3.69 -1.97
C PHE A 53 2.79 -2.84 -2.72
N GLY A 54 3.05 -1.53 -2.84
CA GLY A 54 2.14 -0.55 -3.42
C GLY A 54 2.15 -0.50 -4.93
N TRP A 55 1.01 -0.83 -5.53
CA TRP A 55 0.71 -0.57 -6.94
C TRP A 55 0.03 0.79 -7.11
N THR A 56 0.20 1.40 -8.28
CA THR A 56 -0.65 2.53 -8.70
C THR A 56 -1.67 2.01 -9.69
N ILE A 57 -2.96 2.00 -9.33
CA ILE A 57 -4.05 1.50 -10.17
C ILE A 57 -4.99 2.67 -10.48
N ASP A 58 -5.11 3.02 -11.76
CA ASP A 58 -5.86 4.18 -12.26
C ASP A 58 -5.51 5.48 -11.49
N GLY A 59 -4.22 5.64 -11.16
CA GLY A 59 -3.71 6.81 -10.42
C GLY A 59 -3.86 6.73 -8.90
N ALA A 60 -4.57 5.74 -8.36
CA ALA A 60 -4.68 5.52 -6.93
C ALA A 60 -3.55 4.60 -6.43
N PHE A 61 -2.90 4.97 -5.33
CA PHE A 61 -1.89 4.13 -4.68
C PHE A 61 -2.56 3.09 -3.77
N VAL A 62 -2.25 1.80 -4.00
CA VAL A 62 -2.89 0.65 -3.36
C VAL A 62 -1.84 -0.42 -3.03
N PRO A 63 -1.48 -0.60 -1.75
CA PRO A 63 -0.75 -1.78 -1.29
C PRO A 63 -1.57 -3.05 -1.55
N LEU A 64 -1.00 -4.00 -2.28
CA LEU A 64 -1.65 -5.28 -2.55
C LEU A 64 -1.11 -6.34 -1.58
N VAL A 65 -1.99 -6.85 -0.72
CA VAL A 65 -1.68 -7.98 0.18
C VAL A 65 -2.82 -8.98 0.06
N PHE A 66 -2.69 -9.98 -0.80
CA PHE A 66 -3.80 -10.89 -1.12
C PHE A 66 -4.04 -11.97 -0.06
N ASP A 67 -2.96 -12.65 0.34
CA ASP A 67 -2.94 -13.69 1.37
C ASP A 67 -1.63 -13.55 2.13
N ASP A 68 -1.73 -13.18 3.40
CA ASP A 68 -0.58 -12.92 4.27
C ASP A 68 0.19 -14.19 4.66
N ALA A 69 -0.31 -15.37 4.29
CA ALA A 69 0.39 -16.63 4.39
C ALA A 69 1.35 -16.92 3.22
N GLU A 70 1.33 -16.13 2.14
CA GLU A 70 2.26 -16.32 1.02
C GLU A 70 3.68 -15.87 1.38
N ASP A 71 4.69 -16.61 0.90
CA ASP A 71 6.09 -16.42 1.32
C ASP A 71 6.62 -15.00 1.00
N ILE A 72 6.14 -14.40 -0.09
CA ILE A 72 6.51 -13.04 -0.50
C ILE A 72 6.15 -11.96 0.52
N TYR A 73 5.14 -12.20 1.38
CA TYR A 73 4.77 -11.31 2.47
C TYR A 73 5.46 -11.68 3.77
N ARG A 74 5.66 -12.98 4.02
CA ARG A 74 6.31 -13.49 5.23
C ARG A 74 7.75 -13.02 5.36
N GLU A 75 8.50 -12.96 4.26
CA GLU A 75 9.88 -12.44 4.24
C GLU A 75 9.96 -10.99 4.74
N TYR A 76 8.87 -10.24 4.64
CA TYR A 76 8.76 -8.84 5.00
C TYR A 76 7.89 -8.60 6.24
N GLU A 77 7.55 -9.65 7.01
CA GLU A 77 6.69 -9.59 8.19
C GLU A 77 5.31 -8.96 7.94
N MET A 78 4.81 -9.02 6.70
CA MET A 78 3.50 -8.50 6.31
C MET A 78 2.41 -9.53 6.62
N ASN A 79 2.17 -9.75 7.91
CA ASN A 79 1.18 -10.69 8.44
C ASN A 79 0.00 -9.97 9.13
N THR A 80 -1.03 -10.72 9.49
CA THR A 80 -2.25 -10.22 10.17
C THR A 80 -1.94 -9.39 11.43
N ILE A 81 -0.91 -9.73 12.21
CA ILE A 81 -0.53 -8.97 13.41
C ILE A 81 -0.04 -7.57 13.00
N THR A 82 0.85 -7.50 12.01
CA THR A 82 1.34 -6.24 11.44
C THR A 82 0.21 -5.39 10.86
N LEU A 83 -0.67 -6.01 10.06
CA LEU A 83 -1.80 -5.30 9.45
C LEU A 83 -2.78 -4.76 10.50
N SER A 84 -3.02 -5.52 11.56
CA SER A 84 -3.84 -5.11 12.70
C SER A 84 -3.20 -3.95 13.48
N HIS A 85 -1.88 -3.97 13.65
CA HIS A 85 -1.15 -2.87 14.27
C HIS A 85 -1.28 -1.57 13.46
N LEU A 86 -1.04 -1.63 12.16
CA LEU A 86 -1.19 -0.48 11.26
C LEU A 86 -2.65 0.05 11.22
N GLU A 87 -3.63 -0.84 11.37
CA GLU A 87 -5.03 -0.45 11.53
C GLU A 87 -5.31 0.23 12.86
N ALA A 88 -4.77 -0.28 13.98
CA ALA A 88 -4.93 0.32 15.31
C ALA A 88 -4.35 1.74 15.38
N ILE A 89 -3.22 1.98 14.71
CA ILE A 89 -2.62 3.33 14.57
C ILE A 89 -3.47 4.22 13.63
N GLY A 90 -4.28 3.63 12.74
CA GLY A 90 -5.15 4.35 11.82
C GLY A 90 -4.52 4.67 10.46
N LEU A 91 -3.47 3.93 10.06
CA LEU A 91 -2.80 4.07 8.76
C LEU A 91 -3.45 3.24 7.67
N ALA A 92 -3.97 2.07 8.03
CA ALA A 92 -4.63 1.16 7.13
C ALA A 92 -5.97 0.67 7.71
N LYS A 93 -6.73 -0.03 6.89
CA LYS A 93 -7.80 -0.92 7.29
C LYS A 93 -7.42 -2.31 6.81
N SER A 94 -7.66 -3.32 7.64
CA SER A 94 -7.44 -4.70 7.28
C SER A 94 -8.76 -5.47 7.24
N ASN A 95 -8.90 -6.38 6.28
CA ASN A 95 -10.04 -7.29 6.22
C ASN A 95 -9.58 -8.62 5.61
N GLY A 96 -9.04 -9.49 6.46
CA GLY A 96 -8.54 -10.81 6.04
C GLY A 96 -9.60 -11.82 5.62
N ILE A 97 -10.90 -11.52 5.81
CA ILE A 97 -11.99 -12.46 5.49
C ILE A 97 -12.55 -12.20 4.09
N LEU A 98 -12.94 -10.95 3.81
CA LEU A 98 -13.57 -10.58 2.54
C LEU A 98 -12.62 -9.84 1.59
N GLY A 99 -11.52 -9.29 2.11
CA GLY A 99 -10.67 -8.39 1.35
C GLY A 99 -11.38 -7.09 0.94
N PHE A 100 -10.75 -6.39 0.02
CA PHE A 100 -11.21 -5.18 -0.63
C PHE A 100 -11.18 -5.39 -2.14
N SER A 101 -12.10 -4.72 -2.84
CA SER A 101 -12.10 -4.72 -4.29
C SER A 101 -12.42 -3.33 -4.81
N ILE A 102 -11.82 -2.95 -5.93
CA ILE A 102 -12.13 -1.69 -6.62
C ILE A 102 -12.91 -1.98 -7.89
N SER A 103 -13.84 -1.09 -8.25
CA SER A 103 -14.66 -1.24 -9.44
C SER A 103 -14.44 -0.12 -10.44
N SER A 104 -14.28 -0.48 -11.71
CA SER A 104 -14.20 0.45 -12.84
C SER A 104 -15.46 0.37 -13.69
N THR A 105 -15.94 1.48 -14.24
CA THR A 105 -17.08 1.46 -15.17
C THR A 105 -16.70 0.92 -16.54
N SER A 106 -15.44 1.06 -16.95
CA SER A 106 -14.93 0.57 -18.25
C SER A 106 -14.62 -0.93 -18.25
N GLY A 107 -14.56 -1.57 -17.08
CA GLY A 107 -14.07 -2.95 -16.95
C GLY A 107 -12.58 -3.10 -17.24
N SER A 108 -11.84 -2.00 -17.37
CA SER A 108 -10.39 -2.00 -17.58
C SER A 108 -9.69 -1.12 -16.54
N TYR A 109 -8.44 -1.47 -16.24
CA TYR A 109 -7.58 -0.75 -15.30
C TYR A 109 -6.18 -0.62 -15.88
N VAL A 110 -5.48 0.45 -15.54
CA VAL A 110 -4.03 0.60 -15.77
C VAL A 110 -3.33 0.51 -14.42
N ALA A 111 -2.51 -0.52 -14.25
CA ALA A 111 -1.78 -0.77 -13.03
C ALA A 111 -0.27 -0.59 -13.27
N ALA A 112 0.43 0.08 -12.35
CA ALA A 112 1.86 0.31 -12.44
C ALA A 112 2.59 -0.03 -11.14
N TYR A 113 3.77 -0.63 -11.27
CA TYR A 113 4.63 -1.03 -10.17
C TYR A 113 6.09 -1.02 -10.58
N GLY A 114 6.96 -0.43 -9.77
CA GLY A 114 8.41 -0.41 -10.05
C GLY A 114 8.82 0.27 -11.37
N GLY A 115 7.94 1.07 -11.97
CA GLY A 115 8.15 1.68 -13.28
C GLY A 115 7.52 0.90 -14.45
N ASP A 116 7.15 -0.35 -14.23
CA ASP A 116 6.45 -1.18 -15.21
C ASP A 116 4.93 -0.94 -15.17
N THR A 117 4.28 -1.07 -16.33
CA THR A 117 2.83 -0.86 -16.48
C THR A 117 2.16 -2.10 -17.07
N VAL A 118 0.96 -2.43 -16.55
CA VAL A 118 0.12 -3.55 -16.96
C VAL A 118 -1.29 -3.03 -17.23
N HIS A 119 -1.84 -3.41 -18.38
CA HIS A 119 -3.23 -3.13 -18.73
C HIS A 119 -4.09 -4.34 -18.37
N LEU A 120 -5.05 -4.16 -17.47
CA LEU A 120 -6.00 -5.19 -17.03
C LEU A 120 -7.32 -5.00 -17.79
N THR A 121 -7.89 -6.10 -18.30
CA THR A 121 -9.22 -6.09 -18.94
C THR A 121 -10.05 -7.23 -18.37
N LEU A 122 -11.11 -6.89 -17.63
CA LEU A 122 -11.99 -7.86 -17.02
C LEU A 122 -12.98 -8.39 -18.06
N ALA A 123 -13.20 -9.71 -18.04
CA ALA A 123 -14.28 -10.31 -18.82
C ALA A 123 -15.64 -9.82 -18.31
N GLU A 124 -16.60 -9.60 -19.23
CA GLU A 124 -17.95 -9.10 -18.90
C GLU A 124 -18.69 -9.95 -17.83
N SER A 125 -18.35 -11.23 -17.73
CA SER A 125 -18.92 -12.19 -16.77
C SER A 125 -18.45 -11.97 -15.33
N LYS A 126 -17.31 -11.30 -15.11
CA LYS A 126 -16.79 -10.92 -13.80
C LYS A 126 -17.07 -9.44 -13.60
N ARG A 127 -18.26 -9.12 -13.05
CA ARG A 127 -18.67 -7.74 -12.66
C ARG A 127 -17.47 -6.93 -12.20
N ASN A 128 -17.06 -5.95 -13.02
CA ASN A 128 -15.95 -5.01 -12.89
C ASN A 128 -15.41 -4.80 -11.45
N LYS A 129 -14.76 -5.80 -10.88
CA LYS A 129 -14.23 -5.77 -9.50
C LYS A 129 -12.87 -6.43 -9.56
N LEU A 130 -11.85 -5.61 -9.38
CA LEU A 130 -10.49 -6.06 -9.20
C LEU A 130 -10.29 -6.30 -7.70
N ASP A 131 -9.95 -7.53 -7.32
CA ASP A 131 -9.48 -7.82 -5.97
C ASP A 131 -8.17 -7.08 -5.74
N ILE A 132 -8.08 -6.36 -4.63
CA ILE A 132 -6.88 -5.63 -4.20
C ILE A 132 -6.32 -6.18 -2.88
N GLY A 133 -6.85 -7.32 -2.43
CA GLY A 133 -6.40 -8.00 -1.23
C GLY A 133 -6.99 -7.43 0.05
N GLN A 134 -6.29 -7.65 1.15
CA GLN A 134 -6.78 -7.53 2.51
C GLN A 134 -6.54 -6.17 3.15
N VAL A 135 -5.92 -5.22 2.43
CA VAL A 135 -5.47 -3.95 2.99
C VAL A 135 -5.94 -2.78 2.16
N LEU A 136 -6.40 -1.72 2.83
CA LEU A 136 -6.69 -0.43 2.21
C LEU A 136 -6.15 0.69 3.08
N LEU A 137 -5.41 1.64 2.50
CA LEU A 137 -4.91 2.78 3.25
C LEU A 137 -6.03 3.72 3.70
N THR A 138 -5.91 4.27 4.91
CA THR A 138 -6.77 5.37 5.34
C THR A 138 -6.36 6.67 4.64
N PRO A 139 -7.16 7.75 4.71
CA PRO A 139 -6.73 9.04 4.18
C PRO A 139 -5.38 9.52 4.75
N SER A 140 -5.11 9.24 6.03
CA SER A 140 -3.82 9.55 6.65
C SER A 140 -2.70 8.66 6.12
N GLY A 141 -2.94 7.35 5.97
CA GLY A 141 -1.99 6.44 5.33
C GLY A 141 -1.65 6.86 3.90
N LEU A 142 -2.64 7.26 3.09
CA LEU A 142 -2.41 7.76 1.74
C LEU A 142 -1.53 9.01 1.72
N GLN A 143 -1.81 10.00 2.58
CA GLN A 143 -0.99 11.19 2.71
C GLN A 143 0.45 10.84 3.09
N LEU A 144 0.65 9.98 4.09
CA LEU A 144 1.99 9.55 4.53
C LEU A 144 2.72 8.72 3.47
N SER A 145 2.01 7.89 2.70
CA SER A 145 2.63 7.09 1.64
C SER A 145 3.32 7.93 0.56
N SER A 146 2.94 9.20 0.39
CA SER A 146 3.52 10.11 -0.61
C SER A 146 4.97 10.52 -0.31
N ILE A 147 5.40 10.38 0.94
CA ILE A 147 6.74 10.75 1.41
C ILE A 147 7.58 9.56 1.83
N VAL A 148 7.02 8.35 1.79
CA VAL A 148 7.74 7.10 2.03
C VAL A 148 8.48 6.70 0.77
N GLU A 149 9.75 6.33 0.90
CA GLU A 149 10.52 5.78 -0.21
C GLU A 149 10.02 4.38 -0.58
N ARG A 150 9.86 4.14 -1.89
CA ARG A 150 9.22 2.95 -2.44
C ARG A 150 10.22 2.17 -3.27
N GLU A 151 11.02 1.35 -2.61
CA GLU A 151 11.86 0.37 -3.31
C GLU A 151 11.01 -0.88 -3.61
N PRO A 152 10.84 -1.28 -4.88
CA PRO A 152 10.10 -2.47 -5.25
C PRO A 152 10.62 -3.72 -4.53
N VAL A 153 9.70 -4.60 -4.15
CA VAL A 153 10.00 -5.93 -3.64
C VAL A 153 10.36 -6.82 -4.82
N THR A 154 11.52 -7.48 -4.72
CA THR A 154 12.00 -8.39 -5.76
C THR A 154 10.98 -9.53 -5.96
N GLY A 155 10.60 -9.80 -7.21
CA GLY A 155 9.63 -10.85 -7.56
C GLY A 155 8.17 -10.49 -7.31
N PHE A 156 7.86 -9.32 -6.71
CA PHE A 156 6.47 -8.96 -6.42
C PHE A 156 5.69 -8.56 -7.67
N PHE A 157 6.37 -7.97 -8.67
CA PHE A 157 5.74 -7.71 -9.95
C PHE A 157 5.21 -9.01 -10.57
N GLU A 158 6.07 -10.03 -10.67
CA GLU A 158 5.78 -11.34 -11.25
C GLU A 158 4.68 -12.05 -10.48
N PHE A 159 4.76 -12.03 -9.15
CA PHE A 159 3.75 -12.61 -8.28
C PHE A 159 2.34 -12.03 -8.53
N VAL A 160 2.21 -10.70 -8.59
CA VAL A 160 0.91 -10.05 -8.85
C VAL A 160 0.47 -10.29 -10.29
N TYR A 161 1.39 -10.24 -11.25
CA TYR A 161 1.12 -10.51 -12.66
C TYR A 161 0.55 -11.91 -12.86
N ASP A 162 1.20 -12.94 -12.31
CA ASP A 162 0.77 -14.33 -12.41
C ASP A 162 -0.59 -14.55 -11.76
N LYS A 163 -0.86 -13.90 -10.62
CA LYS A 163 -2.19 -13.91 -10.01
C LYS A 163 -3.26 -13.36 -10.97
N TRP A 164 -2.99 -12.22 -11.60
CA TRP A 164 -3.93 -11.62 -12.56
C TRP A 164 -4.08 -12.45 -13.84
N VAL A 165 -3.04 -13.14 -14.32
CA VAL A 165 -3.14 -14.12 -15.42
C VAL A 165 -4.04 -15.29 -15.01
N ASN A 166 -3.83 -15.87 -13.82
CA ASN A 166 -4.61 -16.99 -13.31
C ASN A 166 -6.10 -16.64 -13.09
N GLU A 167 -6.36 -15.38 -12.76
CA GLU A 167 -7.72 -14.85 -12.66
C GLU A 167 -8.33 -14.45 -14.01
N ALA A 168 -7.61 -14.65 -15.12
CA ALA A 168 -7.99 -14.28 -16.48
C ALA A 168 -8.31 -12.77 -16.64
N LEU A 169 -7.54 -11.92 -15.93
CA LEU A 169 -7.62 -10.47 -16.02
C LEU A 169 -6.67 -9.88 -17.08
N ILE A 170 -5.64 -10.66 -17.44
CA ILE A 170 -4.64 -10.34 -18.45
C ILE A 170 -4.19 -11.59 -19.20
N SER A 171 -3.63 -11.39 -20.40
CA SER A 171 -2.99 -12.46 -21.15
C SER A 171 -1.58 -12.75 -20.61
N PRO A 172 -1.09 -14.00 -20.66
CA PRO A 172 0.29 -14.33 -20.32
C PRO A 172 1.29 -13.54 -21.16
N ARG A 173 2.50 -13.28 -20.63
CA ARG A 173 3.61 -12.72 -21.42
C ARG A 173 3.94 -13.70 -22.55
N ALA A 174 4.11 -13.19 -23.77
CA ALA A 174 4.70 -13.97 -24.85
C ALA A 174 6.17 -14.25 -24.48
N GLY A 175 6.54 -15.53 -24.42
CA GLY A 175 7.91 -15.98 -24.13
C GLY A 175 8.89 -15.72 -25.25
#